data_AF-X1QJ90-F1
#
_entry.id   AF-X1QJ90-F1
#
_cell.length_a   1.000
_cell.length_b   1.000
_cell.length_c   1.000
_cell.angle_alpha   90.00
_cell.angle_beta   90.00
_cell.angle_gamma   90.00
#
_symmetry.space_group_name_H-M   'P 1'
#
loop_
_entity.id
_entity.type
_entity.pdbx_description
1 polymer ?
#
loop_
_entity_poly.entity_id
_entity_poly.type
_entity_poly.pdbx_seq_one_letter_code
_entity_poly.pdbx_strand_id
1 'polypeptide(L)'
;MVASEDMERANAHRNAVAKLFQDNLVVVKVEMQSRDGRSTGGIRISEAFRDPLIYSEFSDVVVDITALPAELYFPLIATLLTVWRSQQEQYLNPVNLHVVVCDNPNVDRMITPEGGDKAEFIYGFTGTF
;
A
#
# COMPACT_ATOMS: atom_id res chain seq x y z
N MET A 1 13.59 16.40 15.01
CA MET A 1 12.61 16.29 16.12
C MET A 1 11.31 15.68 15.64
N VAL A 2 10.80 16.04 14.45
CA VAL A 2 9.60 15.42 13.83
C VAL A 2 9.75 13.91 13.56
N ALA A 3 10.89 13.47 12.99
CA ALA A 3 11.11 12.06 12.65
C ALA A 3 11.05 11.05 13.82
N SER A 4 11.29 11.49 15.07
CA SER A 4 11.17 10.62 16.25
C SER A 4 9.72 10.41 16.67
N GLU A 5 8.87 11.42 16.48
CA GLU A 5 7.46 11.39 16.86
C GLU A 5 6.62 10.57 15.88
N ASP A 6 6.90 10.69 14.57
CA ASP A 6 6.24 9.87 13.55
C ASP A 6 6.58 8.38 13.70
N MET A 7 7.83 8.07 14.05
CA MET A 7 8.24 6.70 14.30
C MET A 7 7.57 6.13 15.56
N GLU A 8 7.36 6.95 16.59
CA GLU A 8 6.61 6.56 17.79
C GLU A 8 5.13 6.30 17.47
N ARG A 9 4.48 7.17 16.70
CA ARG A 9 3.10 7.00 16.22
C ARG A 9 2.95 5.74 15.36
N ALA A 10 3.87 5.50 14.43
CA ALA A 10 3.87 4.31 13.57
C ALA A 10 4.01 3.02 14.41
N ASN A 11 4.89 3.02 15.41
CA ASN A 11 5.06 1.89 16.32
C ASN A 11 3.81 1.65 17.20
N ALA A 12 3.19 2.72 17.69
CA ALA A 12 1.94 2.62 18.45
C ALA A 12 0.81 2.01 17.60
N HIS A 13 0.65 2.47 16.36
CA HIS A 13 -0.33 1.91 15.42
C HIS A 13 -0.04 0.43 15.13
N ARG A 14 1.22 0.08 14.81
CA ARG A 14 1.62 -1.31 14.58
C ARG A 14 1.27 -2.20 15.77
N ASN A 15 1.52 -1.74 17.00
CA ASN A 15 1.21 -2.52 18.20
C ASN A 15 -0.30 -2.71 18.40
N ALA A 16 -1.12 -1.72 18.04
CA ALA A 16 -2.58 -1.85 18.06
C ALA A 16 -3.06 -2.89 17.04
N VAL A 17 -2.56 -2.82 15.80
CA VAL A 17 -2.87 -3.79 14.74
C VAL A 17 -2.40 -5.19 15.11
N ALA A 18 -1.18 -5.34 15.64
CA ALA A 18 -0.65 -6.63 16.06
C ALA A 18 -1.52 -7.32 17.13
N LYS A 19 -2.15 -6.57 18.03
CA LYS A 19 -3.10 -7.13 19.01
C LYS A 19 -4.37 -7.67 18.35
N LEU A 20 -4.84 -7.04 17.27
CA LEU A 20 -6.05 -7.45 16.55
C LEU A 20 -5.80 -8.71 15.70
N PHE A 21 -4.65 -8.77 15.01
CA PHE A 21 -4.35 -9.85 14.06
C PHE A 21 -3.51 -10.99 14.66
N GLN A 22 -2.96 -10.82 15.87
CA GLN A 22 -2.19 -11.83 16.59
C GLN A 22 -1.08 -12.43 15.70
N ASP A 23 -1.06 -13.76 15.56
CA ASP A 23 -0.06 -14.48 14.75
C ASP A 23 -0.29 -14.37 13.24
N ASN A 24 -1.39 -13.75 12.80
CA ASN A 24 -1.73 -13.54 11.39
C ASN A 24 -1.26 -12.17 10.85
N LEU A 25 -0.34 -11.49 11.54
CA LEU A 25 0.23 -10.23 11.09
C LEU A 25 1.55 -10.45 10.32
N VAL A 26 1.54 -10.08 9.04
CA VAL A 26 2.76 -9.97 8.23
C VAL A 26 3.07 -8.49 8.01
N VAL A 27 4.28 -8.06 8.40
CA VAL A 27 4.75 -6.68 8.19
C VAL A 27 5.63 -6.63 6.96
N VAL A 28 5.17 -5.92 5.94
CA VAL A 28 5.95 -5.64 4.72
C VAL A 28 6.64 -4.29 4.89
N LYS A 29 7.98 -4.28 4.86
CA LYS A 29 8.77 -3.04 4.89
C LYS A 29 8.98 -2.54 3.45
N VAL A 30 8.54 -1.31 3.19
CA VAL A 30 8.71 -0.64 1.89
C VAL A 30 9.66 0.53 2.07
N GLU A 31 10.82 0.51 1.42
CA GLU A 31 11.72 1.66 1.41
C GLU A 31 11.26 2.66 0.33
N MET A 32 10.89 3.85 0.78
CA MET A 32 10.33 4.90 -0.08
C MET A 32 11.35 5.44 -1.07
N GLN A 33 12.63 5.49 -0.70
CA GLN A 33 13.69 6.03 -1.53
C GLN A 33 14.90 5.09 -1.55
N SER A 34 15.61 5.06 -2.68
CA SER A 34 16.91 4.45 -2.81
C SER A 34 18.02 5.29 -2.16
N ARG A 35 19.22 4.71 -2.03
CA ARG A 35 20.39 5.42 -1.47
C ARG A 35 20.81 6.66 -2.27
N ASP A 36 20.51 6.70 -3.56
CA ASP A 36 20.75 7.84 -4.46
C ASP A 36 19.56 8.82 -4.52
N GLY A 37 18.55 8.66 -3.66
CA GLY A 37 17.45 9.61 -3.50
C GLY A 37 16.34 9.51 -4.55
N ARG A 38 16.27 8.40 -5.31
CA ARG A 38 15.16 8.14 -6.25
C ARG A 38 13.98 7.54 -5.51
N SER A 39 12.76 7.92 -5.85
CA SER A 39 11.56 7.24 -5.32
C SER A 39 11.51 5.79 -5.80
N THR A 40 11.45 4.85 -4.84
CA THR A 40 11.37 3.40 -5.10
C THR A 40 10.16 2.73 -4.45
N GLY A 41 9.37 3.47 -3.67
CA GLY A 41 8.25 2.91 -2.91
C GLY A 41 7.27 2.15 -3.79
N GLY A 42 6.87 2.76 -4.91
CA GLY A 42 5.94 2.16 -5.88
C GLY A 42 6.44 0.86 -6.50
N ILE A 43 7.72 0.78 -6.85
CA ILE A 43 8.32 -0.45 -7.43
C ILE A 43 8.32 -1.57 -6.37
N ARG A 44 8.77 -1.24 -5.16
CA ARG A 44 8.92 -2.24 -4.09
C ARG A 44 7.60 -2.77 -3.59
N ILE A 45 6.58 -1.93 -3.48
CA ILE A 45 5.24 -2.39 -3.10
C ILE A 45 4.63 -3.28 -4.19
N SER A 46 4.84 -2.95 -5.47
CA SER A 46 4.45 -3.83 -6.57
C SER A 46 5.15 -5.18 -6.49
N GLU A 47 6.46 -5.22 -6.28
CA GLU A 47 7.22 -6.48 -6.16
C GLU A 47 6.75 -7.35 -4.99
N ALA A 48 6.47 -6.74 -3.83
CA ALA A 48 6.03 -7.47 -2.63
C ALA A 48 4.68 -8.18 -2.80
N PHE A 49 3.80 -7.68 -3.69
CA PHE A 49 2.43 -8.16 -3.86
C PHE A 49 2.18 -8.82 -5.23
N ARG A 50 3.23 -9.03 -6.04
CA ARG A 50 3.10 -9.57 -7.40
C ARG A 50 2.87 -11.07 -7.46
N ASP A 51 3.27 -11.83 -6.44
CA ASP A 51 3.18 -13.29 -6.44
C ASP A 51 1.70 -13.73 -6.28
N PRO A 52 1.09 -14.39 -7.27
CA PRO A 52 -0.30 -14.85 -7.17
C PRO A 52 -0.53 -15.90 -6.07
N LEU A 53 0.52 -16.61 -5.63
CA LEU A 53 0.38 -17.68 -4.63
C LEU A 53 -0.04 -17.14 -3.26
N ILE A 54 0.30 -15.89 -2.93
CA ILE A 54 -0.04 -15.28 -1.64
C ILE A 54 -1.55 -15.09 -1.47
N TYR A 55 -2.32 -15.14 -2.55
CA TYR A 55 -3.77 -14.98 -2.55
C TYR A 55 -4.52 -16.31 -2.66
N SER A 56 -3.82 -17.41 -2.96
CA SER A 56 -4.44 -18.68 -3.35
C SER A 56 -5.30 -19.35 -2.27
N GLU A 57 -5.07 -19.00 -1.00
CA GLU A 57 -5.81 -19.54 0.14
C GLU A 57 -7.02 -18.66 0.55
N PHE A 58 -7.26 -17.55 -0.14
CA PHE A 58 -8.30 -16.58 0.24
C PHE A 58 -9.41 -16.49 -0.82
N SER A 59 -10.66 -16.37 -0.38
CA SER A 59 -11.79 -16.05 -1.27
C SER A 59 -11.91 -14.56 -1.53
N ASP A 60 -11.48 -13.73 -0.57
CA ASP A 60 -11.67 -12.28 -0.58
C ASP A 60 -10.39 -11.60 -0.07
N VAL A 61 -9.94 -10.58 -0.80
CA VAL A 61 -8.81 -9.72 -0.46
C VAL A 61 -9.33 -8.30 -0.29
N VAL A 62 -9.20 -7.77 0.93
CA VAL A 62 -9.58 -6.39 1.26
C VAL A 62 -8.33 -5.55 1.43
N VAL A 63 -8.23 -4.46 0.67
CA VAL A 63 -7.11 -3.53 0.66
C VAL A 63 -7.59 -2.19 1.19
N ASP A 64 -7.18 -1.87 2.42
CA ASP A 64 -7.38 -0.54 3.00
C ASP A 64 -6.25 0.39 2.57
N ILE A 65 -6.59 1.41 1.78
CA ILE A 65 -5.61 2.39 1.28
C ILE A 65 -5.66 3.72 2.04
N THR A 66 -6.47 3.82 3.10
CA THR A 66 -6.74 5.07 3.83
C THR A 66 -5.48 5.78 4.30
N ALA A 67 -4.50 5.01 4.79
CA ALA A 67 -3.25 5.54 5.35
C ALA A 67 -2.06 5.41 4.39
N LEU A 68 -2.29 5.04 3.12
CA LEU A 68 -1.22 4.91 2.13
C LEU A 68 -1.08 6.20 1.32
N PRO A 69 0.15 6.70 1.07
CA PRO A 69 0.36 7.76 0.12
C PRO A 69 0.09 7.30 -1.31
N ALA A 70 -0.25 8.24 -2.20
CA ALA A 70 -0.55 7.98 -3.61
C ALA A 70 0.55 7.20 -4.34
N GLU A 71 1.80 7.51 -4.05
CA GLU A 71 2.97 6.82 -4.60
C GLU A 71 3.03 5.32 -4.27
N LEU A 72 2.30 4.87 -3.24
CA LEU A 72 2.20 3.47 -2.85
C LEU A 72 0.89 2.83 -3.28
N TYR A 73 -0.27 3.46 -3.02
CA TYR A 73 -1.54 2.79 -3.28
C TYR A 73 -1.81 2.64 -4.79
N PHE A 74 -1.39 3.59 -5.64
CA PHE A 74 -1.62 3.47 -7.09
C PHE A 74 -0.86 2.27 -7.68
N PRO A 75 0.46 2.10 -7.46
CA PRO A 75 1.19 0.92 -7.93
C PRO A 75 0.69 -0.40 -7.31
N LEU A 76 0.31 -0.38 -6.02
CA LEU A 76 -0.25 -1.55 -5.36
C LEU A 76 -1.54 -2.01 -6.05
N ILE A 77 -2.53 -1.12 -6.21
CA ILE A 77 -3.81 -1.43 -6.85
C ILE A 77 -3.59 -1.92 -8.28
N ALA A 78 -2.72 -1.26 -9.06
CA ALA A 78 -2.40 -1.69 -10.42
C ALA A 78 -1.86 -3.12 -10.45
N THR A 79 -0.95 -3.46 -9.53
CA THR A 79 -0.35 -4.79 -9.39
C THR A 79 -1.41 -5.83 -9.03
N LEU A 80 -2.23 -5.54 -8.02
CA LEU A 80 -3.30 -6.44 -7.57
C LEU A 80 -4.32 -6.71 -8.67
N LEU A 81 -4.68 -5.70 -9.46
CA LEU A 81 -5.56 -5.87 -10.62
C LEU A 81 -4.93 -6.76 -11.69
N THR A 82 -3.63 -6.63 -11.96
CA THR A 82 -2.92 -7.51 -12.90
C THR A 82 -2.91 -8.96 -12.40
N VAL A 83 -2.61 -9.18 -11.12
CA VAL A 83 -2.61 -10.51 -10.51
C VAL A 83 -4.01 -11.12 -10.55
N TRP A 84 -5.02 -10.36 -10.13
CA TRP A 84 -6.42 -10.78 -10.12
C TRP A 84 -6.91 -11.20 -11.52
N ARG A 85 -6.59 -10.42 -12.56
CA ARG A 85 -6.91 -10.78 -13.95
C ARG A 85 -6.29 -12.10 -14.36
N SER A 86 -5.01 -12.34 -14.01
CA SER A 86 -4.34 -13.60 -14.33
C SER A 86 -4.98 -14.81 -13.63
N GLN A 87 -5.55 -14.63 -12.44
CA GLN A 87 -6.25 -15.69 -11.72
C GLN A 87 -7.65 -15.97 -12.31
N GLN A 88 -8.37 -14.95 -12.77
CA GLN A 88 -9.66 -15.15 -13.44
C GLN A 88 -9.56 -16.03 -14.69
N GLU A 89 -8.44 -15.94 -15.41
CA GLU A 89 -8.19 -16.76 -16.60
C GLU A 89 -7.84 -18.22 -16.26
N GLN A 90 -7.39 -18.50 -15.04
CA GLN A 90 -6.81 -19.79 -14.64
C GLN A 90 -7.66 -20.61 -13.67
N TYR A 91 -8.52 -19.99 -12.86
CA TYR A 91 -9.23 -20.66 -11.76
C TYR A 91 -10.76 -20.56 -11.89
N LEU A 92 -11.44 -21.65 -11.51
CA LEU A 92 -12.92 -21.73 -11.54
C LEU A 92 -13.60 -20.81 -10.51
N ASN A 93 -12.89 -20.47 -9.42
CA ASN A 93 -13.35 -19.55 -8.37
C ASN A 93 -12.29 -18.46 -8.18
N PRO A 94 -12.41 -17.31 -8.88
CA PRO A 94 -11.49 -16.21 -8.72
C PRO A 94 -11.66 -15.53 -7.35
N VAL A 95 -10.55 -15.06 -6.79
CA VAL A 95 -10.53 -14.26 -5.55
C VAL A 95 -11.28 -12.94 -5.77
N ASN A 96 -12.07 -12.47 -4.82
CA ASN A 96 -12.68 -11.13 -4.88
C ASN A 96 -11.69 -10.07 -4.38
N LEU A 97 -11.52 -8.98 -5.14
CA LEU A 97 -10.67 -7.86 -4.73
C LEU A 97 -11.55 -6.67 -4.33
N HIS A 98 -11.41 -6.21 -3.09
CA HIS A 98 -12.09 -5.05 -2.54
C HIS A 98 -11.07 -3.98 -2.15
N VAL A 99 -11.20 -2.77 -2.70
CA VAL A 99 -10.40 -1.61 -2.29
C VAL A 99 -11.30 -0.70 -1.45
N VAL A 100 -10.85 -0.36 -0.24
CA VAL A 100 -11.62 0.45 0.70
C VAL A 100 -10.84 1.71 1.09
N VAL A 101 -11.60 2.79 1.29
CA VAL A 101 -11.11 4.07 1.80
C VAL A 101 -12.05 4.47 2.93
N CYS A 102 -11.48 4.76 4.09
CA CYS A 102 -12.19 5.24 5.25
C CYS A 102 -11.83 6.71 5.48
N ASP A 103 -12.68 7.61 5.03
CA ASP A 103 -12.51 9.03 5.30
C ASP A 103 -12.89 9.33 6.77
N ASN A 104 -12.04 10.12 7.44
CA ASN A 104 -12.41 10.78 8.68
C ASN A 104 -12.17 12.28 8.54
N PRO A 105 -13.22 13.07 8.24
CA PRO A 105 -13.09 14.50 7.98
C PRO A 105 -12.46 15.29 9.13
N ASN A 106 -12.52 14.78 10.37
CA ASN A 106 -11.88 15.43 11.52
C ASN A 106 -10.37 15.16 11.55
N VAL A 107 -9.93 13.96 11.15
CA VAL A 107 -8.52 13.60 11.02
C VAL A 107 -7.90 14.30 9.81
N ASP A 108 -8.61 14.32 8.69
CA ASP A 108 -8.14 14.93 7.45
C ASP A 108 -7.87 16.43 7.60
N ARG A 109 -8.68 17.13 8.38
CA ARG A 109 -8.46 18.55 8.73
C ARG A 109 -7.19 18.79 9.55
N MET A 110 -6.67 17.76 10.23
CA MET A 110 -5.44 17.84 11.00
C MET A 110 -4.21 17.45 10.17
N ILE A 111 -4.38 16.97 8.93
CA ILE A 111 -3.26 16.68 8.02
C ILE A 111 -2.67 18.03 7.57
N THR A 112 -1.50 18.36 8.10
CA THR A 112 -0.70 19.48 7.62
C THR A 112 0.24 18.98 6.52
N PRO A 113 0.23 19.59 5.31
CA PRO A 113 1.20 19.26 4.28
C PRO A 113 2.61 19.57 4.77
N GLU A 114 3.45 18.55 4.94
CA GLU A 114 4.86 18.72 5.29
C GLU A 114 5.72 18.46 4.06
N GLY A 115 6.36 19.52 3.54
CA GLY A 115 7.21 19.44 2.36
C GLY A 115 6.40 19.38 1.06
N GLY A 116 6.72 20.27 0.11
CA GLY A 116 6.27 20.07 -1.26
C GLY A 116 7.14 18.97 -1.86
N ASP A 117 6.56 17.79 -2.08
CA ASP A 117 7.19 16.80 -2.93
C ASP A 117 7.47 17.43 -4.29
N LYS A 118 8.65 17.14 -4.84
CA LYS A 118 8.89 17.44 -6.25
C LYS A 118 7.85 16.67 -7.06
N ALA A 119 7.28 17.30 -8.08
CA ALA A 119 6.38 16.59 -8.99
C ALA A 119 7.14 15.42 -9.64
N GLU A 120 6.83 14.20 -9.22
CA GLU A 120 7.42 12.97 -9.74
C GLU A 120 6.36 12.09 -10.42
N PHE A 121 6.81 11.28 -11.37
CA PHE A 121 5.94 10.33 -12.05
C PHE A 121 5.61 9.16 -11.12
N ILE A 122 4.33 8.83 -11.00
CA ILE A 122 3.89 7.62 -10.30
C ILE A 122 4.20 6.41 -11.19
N TYR A 123 4.97 5.46 -10.65
CA TYR A 123 5.34 4.23 -11.36
C TYR A 123 4.08 3.49 -11.86
N GLY A 124 4.06 3.13 -13.15
CA GLY A 124 2.92 2.48 -13.79
C GLY A 124 1.83 3.44 -14.30
N PHE A 125 1.92 4.74 -14.02
CA PHE A 125 1.01 5.77 -14.53
C PHE A 125 1.81 6.85 -15.27
N THR A 126 2.08 6.63 -16.55
CA THR A 126 2.66 7.65 -17.44
C THR A 126 1.58 8.26 -18.33
N GLY A 127 1.33 9.57 -18.20
CA GLY A 127 0.60 10.30 -19.22
C GLY A 127 1.48 10.51 -20.45
N THR A 128 0.96 10.20 -21.64
CA THR A 128 1.54 10.73 -22.89
C THR A 128 1.20 12.21 -22.94
N PHE A 129 2.20 13.08 -22.80
CA PHE A 129 2.07 14.49 -23.18
C PHE A 129 2.15 14.63 -24.70
#